data_AF-A0A1Y4ERZ1-F1
#
_entry.id   AF-A0A1Y4ERZ1-F1
#
_cell.length_a   1.000
_cell.length_b   1.000
_cell.length_c   1.000
_cell.angle_alpha   90.00
_cell.angle_beta   90.00
_cell.angle_gamma   90.00
#
_symmetry.space_group_name_H-M   'P 1'
#
loop_
_entity.id
_entity.type
_entity.pdbx_description
1 polymer ?
#
loop_
_entity_poly.entity_id
_entity_poly.type
_entity_poly.pdbx_seq_one_letter_code
_entity_poly.pdbx_strand_id
1 'polypeptide(L)' 'MATIDERLLEPDGKPEIRENFNRILSLFDDGGGVPGPQGVGIKSITGTIDGTNKLTLVFTLTDDSTQTVEGTITPPTTV' A
#
# COMPACT_ATOMS: atom_id res chain seq x y z
N MET A 1 -9.27 -7.18 -20.47
CA MET A 1 -10.56 -7.09 -19.76
C MET A 1 -10.50 -8.07 -18.60
N ALA A 2 -10.51 -7.59 -17.36
CA ALA A 2 -10.59 -8.46 -16.20
C ALA A 2 -12.07 -8.85 -16.01
N THR A 3 -12.39 -10.13 -16.15
CA THR A 3 -13.74 -10.64 -15.95
C THR A 3 -14.00 -10.69 -14.44
N ILE A 4 -14.91 -9.88 -13.93
CA ILE A 4 -15.30 -9.90 -12.52
C ILE A 4 -16.13 -11.17 -12.30
N ASP A 5 -15.74 -11.98 -11.31
CA ASP A 5 -16.42 -13.22 -10.93
C ASP A 5 -17.82 -12.91 -10.36
N GLU A 6 -18.86 -13.44 -11.00
CA GLU A 6 -20.27 -13.13 -10.72
C GLU A 6 -20.70 -13.56 -9.30
N ARG A 7 -19.95 -14.46 -8.65
CA ARG A 7 -20.19 -14.85 -7.24
C ARG A 7 -19.94 -13.72 -6.25
N LEU A 8 -19.21 -12.68 -6.67
CA LEU A 8 -19.00 -11.45 -5.88
C LEU A 8 -20.19 -10.48 -5.96
N LEU A 9 -21.14 -10.74 -6.85
CA LEU A 9 -22.34 -9.92 -7.05
C LEU A 9 -23.57 -10.52 -6.35
N GLU A 10 -23.45 -11.73 -5.79
CA GLU A 10 -24.54 -12.38 -5.07
C GLU A 10 -24.71 -11.74 -3.67
N PRO A 11 -25.93 -11.28 -3.31
CA PRO A 11 -26.18 -10.53 -2.07
C PRO A 11 -25.90 -11.32 -0.78
N ASP A 12 -25.89 -12.66 -0.87
CA ASP A 12 -25.60 -13.59 0.23
C ASP A 12 -24.32 -14.41 -0.01
N GLY A 13 -23.46 -13.98 -0.93
CA GLY A 13 -22.17 -14.60 -1.22
C GLY A 13 -21.26 -14.49 0.00
N LYS A 14 -21.42 -15.42 0.96
CA LYS A 14 -20.60 -15.51 2.16
C LYS A 14 -19.14 -15.52 1.71
N PRO A 15 -18.36 -14.44 1.95
CA PRO A 15 -16.95 -14.50 1.65
C PRO A 15 -16.39 -15.58 2.56
N GLU A 16 -16.06 -16.76 2.01
CA GLU A 16 -15.33 -17.76 2.75
C GLU A 16 -14.03 -17.09 3.19
N ILE A 17 -13.93 -16.77 4.48
CA ILE A 17 -12.83 -15.98 5.05
C ILE A 17 -11.48 -16.58 4.63
N ARG A 18 -11.43 -17.88 4.37
CA ARG A 18 -10.29 -18.62 3.81
C ARG A 18 -9.86 -18.17 2.40
N GLU A 19 -10.78 -17.94 1.46
CA GLU A 19 -10.42 -17.40 0.14
C GLU A 19 -9.95 -15.94 0.26
N ASN A 20 -10.50 -15.19 1.21
CA ASN A 20 -10.12 -13.79 1.41
C ASN A 20 -8.69 -13.64 1.96
N PHE A 21 -8.28 -14.53 2.87
CA PHE A 21 -6.89 -14.56 3.34
C PHE A 21 -5.90 -14.95 2.25
N ASN A 22 -6.25 -15.90 1.38
CA ASN A 22 -5.39 -16.27 0.24
C ASN A 22 -5.31 -15.16 -0.81
N ARG A 23 -6.38 -14.40 -1.05
CA ARG A 23 -6.36 -13.20 -1.91
C ARG A 23 -5.51 -12.08 -1.32
N ILE A 24 -5.58 -11.86 -0.02
CA ILE A 24 -4.72 -10.89 0.65
C ILE A 24 -3.25 -11.34 0.54
N LEU A 25 -2.98 -12.63 0.76
CA LEU A 25 -1.63 -13.19 0.62
C LEU A 25 -1.12 -13.08 -0.82
N SER A 26 -1.96 -13.32 -1.82
CA SER A 26 -1.59 -13.13 -3.23
C SER A 26 -1.41 -11.66 -3.60
N LEU A 27 -2.13 -10.72 -2.99
CA LEU A 27 -1.93 -9.28 -3.18
C LEU A 27 -0.59 -8.81 -2.58
N PHE A 28 -0.13 -9.44 -1.49
CA PHE A 28 1.22 -9.21 -0.97
C PHE A 28 2.31 -9.85 -1.84
N ASP A 29 2.00 -10.92 -2.57
CA ASP A 29 2.94 -11.63 -3.44
C ASP A 29 3.04 -11.01 -4.86
N ASP A 30 1.93 -10.47 -5.38
CA ASP A 30 1.85 -9.87 -6.73
C ASP A 30 2.28 -8.38 -6.76
N GLY A 31 2.36 -7.75 -5.58
CA GLY A 31 3.02 -6.46 -5.41
C GLY A 31 4.53 -6.64 -5.39
N GLY A 32 5.13 -6.84 -6.56
CA GLY A 32 6.56 -7.08 -6.82
C GLY A 32 7.53 -6.04 -6.25
N GLY A 33 7.59 -5.92 -4.93
CA GLY A 33 8.77 -5.46 -4.23
C GLY A 33 9.73 -6.63 -4.19
N VAL A 34 10.82 -6.55 -4.95
CA VAL A 34 11.97 -7.43 -4.72
C VAL A 34 12.28 -7.34 -3.23
N PRO A 35 12.23 -8.45 -2.46
CA PRO A 35 12.60 -8.40 -1.06
C PRO A 35 14.01 -7.79 -1.02
N GLY A 36 14.12 -6.64 -0.36
CA GLY A 36 15.39 -5.97 -0.18
C GLY A 36 16.41 -6.94 0.44
N PRO A 37 17.72 -6.65 0.34
CA PRO A 37 18.74 -7.47 0.99
C PRO A 37 18.30 -7.84 2.42
N GLN A 38 18.44 -9.11 2.82
CA GLN A 38 18.08 -9.53 4.17
C GLN A 38 18.72 -8.58 5.19
N GLY A 39 17.89 -7.87 5.97
CA GLY A 39 18.35 -6.91 6.98
C GLY A 39 18.15 -5.43 6.67
N VAL A 40 17.63 -5.05 5.50
CA VAL A 40 17.19 -3.66 5.20
C VAL A 40 15.68 -3.60 4.97
N GLY A 41 14.92 -3.65 6.06
CA GLY A 41 13.48 -3.39 6.09
C GLY A 41 13.18 -1.97 6.56
N ILE A 42 11.91 -1.60 6.61
CA ILE A 42 11.46 -0.32 7.18
C ILE A 42 11.27 -0.49 8.69
N LYS A 43 12.03 0.26 9.48
CA LYS A 43 11.94 0.35 10.95
C LYS A 43 10.84 1.32 11.39
N SER A 44 10.74 2.48 10.74
CA SER A 44 9.70 3.47 11.03
C SER A 44 9.38 4.36 9.82
N ILE A 45 8.18 4.94 9.81
CA ILE A 45 7.74 5.91 8.80
C ILE A 45 7.21 7.12 9.55
N THR A 46 7.74 8.31 9.25
CA THR A 46 7.23 9.60 9.74
C THR A 46 6.82 10.45 8.56
N GLY A 47 5.70 11.15 8.66
CA GLY A 47 5.17 11.98 7.59
C GLY A 47 4.73 13.35 8.07
N THR A 48 4.90 14.36 7.23
CA THR A 48 4.34 15.70 7.43
C THR A 48 3.72 16.22 6.15
N ILE A 49 2.68 17.06 6.29
CA ILE A 49 2.10 17.82 5.19
C ILE A 49 2.25 19.29 5.56
N ASP A 50 2.82 20.09 4.67
CA ASP A 50 2.98 21.52 4.90
C ASP A 50 1.75 22.32 4.44
N GLY A 51 1.78 23.63 4.66
CA GLY A 51 0.71 24.55 4.25
C GLY A 51 0.52 24.70 2.73
N THR A 52 1.35 24.05 1.92
CA THR A 52 1.29 24.04 0.45
C THR A 52 0.88 22.68 -0.13
N ASN A 53 0.40 21.77 0.71
CA ASN A 53 0.04 20.38 0.37
C ASN A 53 1.24 19.52 -0.05
N LYS A 54 2.46 19.91 0.32
CA LYS A 54 3.64 19.08 0.11
C LYS A 54 3.72 18.02 1.20
N LEU A 55 3.59 16.77 0.79
CA LEU A 55 3.82 15.59 1.62
C LEU A 55 5.32 15.29 1.67
N THR A 56 5.86 15.14 2.86
CA THR A 56 7.23 14.66 3.08
C THR A 56 7.17 13.42 3.96
N LEU A 57 7.66 12.30 3.45
CA LEU A 57 7.74 11.01 4.14
C LEU A 57 9.21 10.68 4.41
N VAL A 58 9.51 10.30 5.65
CA VAL A 58 10.83 9.83 6.08
C VAL A 58 10.70 8.38 6.51
N PHE A 59 11.41 7.50 5.84
CA PHE A 59 11.53 6.08 6.16
C PHE A 59 12.85 5.89 6.90
N THR A 60 12.79 5.38 8.13
CA THR A 60 13.99 4.87 8.80
C THR A 60 14.07 3.38 8.53
N LEU A 61 15.21 2.90 8.03
CA LEU A 61 15.45 1.49 7.76
C LEU A 61 15.97 0.77 9.01
N THR A 62 16.01 -0.55 8.97
CA THR A 62 16.50 -1.40 10.08
C THR A 62 18.00 -1.27 10.34
N ASP A 63 18.77 -0.72 9.39
CA ASP A 63 20.17 -0.34 9.56
C ASP A 63 20.35 1.11 10.05
N ASP A 64 19.27 1.75 10.51
CA ASP A 64 19.20 3.15 10.96
C ASP A 64 19.49 4.20 9.87
N SER A 65 19.60 3.79 8.60
CA SER A 65 19.64 4.74 7.48
C SER A 65 18.25 5.36 7.24
N THR A 66 18.22 6.57 6.67
CA THR A 66 16.98 7.30 6.40
C THR A 66 16.80 7.56 4.92
N GLN A 67 15.60 7.31 4.40
CA GLN A 67 15.18 7.66 3.05
C GLN A 67 14.06 8.70 3.11
N THR A 68 14.14 9.75 2.30
CA THR A 68 13.10 10.79 2.24
C THR A 68 12.41 10.76 0.87
N VAL A 69 11.08 10.77 0.89
CA VAL A 69 10.24 10.86 -0.31
C VAL A 69 9.36 12.09 -0.18
N GLU A 70 9.36 12.92 -1.22
CA GLU A 70 8.55 14.13 -1.29
C GLU A 70 7.46 13.94 -2.36
N GLY A 71 6.27 14.47 -2.09
CA GLY A 71 5.14 14.45 -3.00
C GLY A 71 4.23 15.65 -2.81
N THR A 72 3.28 15.82 -3.71
CA THR A 72 2.28 16.90 -3.62
C THR A 72 0.89 16.27 -3.64
N ILE A 73 0.05 16.71 -2.70
CA ILE A 73 -1.36 16.33 -2.67
C ILE A 73 -2.12 17.36 -3.50
N THR A 74 -2.58 16.94 -4.68
CA THR A 74 -3.47 17.78 -5.50
C THR A 74 -4.91 17.54 -5.03
N PRO A 75 -5.61 18.57 -4.50
CA PRO A 75 -7.01 18.42 -4.14
C PRO A 75 -7.85 18.13 -5.39
N PRO A 76 -8.97 17.39 -5.25
CA PRO A 76 -9.86 17.15 -6.37
C PRO A 76 -10.40 18.49 -6.91
N THR A 77 -10.39 18.67 -8.22
CA THR A 77 -11.12 19.77 -8.85
C THR A 77 -12.62 19.55 -8.63
N THR A 78 -13.22 20.35 -7.75
CA THR A 78 -14.68 20.47 -7.68
C THR A 78 -15.18 21.01 -9.01
N VAL A 79 -15.85 20.15 -9.78
CA VAL A 79 -16.66 20.51 -10.96
C VAL A 79 -17.97 21.15 -10.53
#